data_AF-A0A6J3LVB2-F1
#
_entry.id   AF-A0A6J3LVB2-F1
#
_cell.length_a   1.000
_cell.length_b   1.000
_cell.length_c   1.000
_cell.angle_alpha   90.00
_cell.angle_beta   90.00
_cell.angle_gamma   90.00
#
_symmetry.space_group_name_H-M   'P 1'
#
loop_
_entity.id
_entity.type
_entity.pdbx_description
1 polymer ?
#
loop_
_entity_poly.entity_id
_entity_poly.type
_entity_poly.pdbx_seq_one_letter_code
_entity_poly.pdbx_strand_id
1 'polypeptide(L)'
;MPTAPHEDAKITDVKHLASYNWIEALHPTIAVPGMPPRWLDVSLPKQLPKDTGLFYIAQNAARHPKYPMEPLFRAIQEEHPNFNYGDVGIISDRNNLRKLLSFVDPATNKHASDDFTIDAECIGDAVVLNRVEAHTQEIIGPNDFRGYGHEFEKAYTKCEISESTGHYRVVGYQFFGVNYLVRHATDGFVGAHGGSDVDDSDILDKLVGLSIAASKSCKTSGSDLILVKRGKLVPIGNTLEVKTRVSHKPLSLQEVVPQLWISQTPLLVRALYTKGRFPVPNVENVKAEITMWEITHQSSLQKLARLMSRIIDAVKDFKHAKIEYSAAQKLLTIRPVDAVDMLPEDLYPILMAPPPSSISPEEPAKSPTLLRIGSDTFRVNMAKFPALPSFALSGHDLSSSETKLYRSIPYFDVLLKGVDLGFRQCFRSLGTNIFSYQALCKTIDELGVDVLENQTLNDITTNLKAGKSDDYEDTTGNKRLARDSAFRLVYYVLTDRFTPDSTLEKNKIYNAVQFVISHYRTFGYKIRHITRAAFDLKIPVSFKQRATLDKWSKDSDQDEDDATTESDSPYNSGYYDFDSDSS
;
A
#
# COMPACT_ATOMS: atom_id res chain seq x y z
N MET A 1 -21.03 -26.54 -21.62
CA MET A 1 -20.35 -25.24 -21.49
C MET A 1 -19.67 -25.24 -20.13
N PRO A 2 -18.34 -25.18 -20.03
CA PRO A 2 -17.70 -25.02 -18.74
C PRO A 2 -17.99 -23.60 -18.24
N THR A 3 -18.72 -23.49 -17.14
CA THR A 3 -18.91 -22.24 -16.41
C THR A 3 -17.55 -21.78 -15.90
N ALA A 4 -17.11 -20.58 -16.29
CA ALA A 4 -15.93 -19.94 -15.72
C ALA A 4 -16.03 -19.95 -14.18
N PRO A 5 -14.92 -20.19 -13.45
CA PRO A 5 -14.94 -20.14 -12.00
C PRO A 5 -15.47 -18.77 -11.57
N HIS A 6 -16.42 -18.76 -10.62
CA HIS A 6 -16.91 -17.52 -10.03
C HIS A 6 -15.72 -16.79 -9.41
N GLU A 7 -15.29 -15.70 -10.04
CA GLU A 7 -14.26 -14.83 -9.48
C GLU A 7 -14.85 -14.16 -8.23
N ASP A 8 -14.18 -14.31 -7.09
CA ASP A 8 -14.57 -13.64 -5.86
C ASP A 8 -14.42 -12.12 -6.05
N ALA A 9 -15.47 -11.36 -5.74
CA ALA A 9 -15.44 -9.91 -5.74
C ALA A 9 -14.76 -9.41 -4.46
N LYS A 10 -13.42 -9.36 -4.50
CA LYS A 10 -12.55 -8.92 -3.40
C LYS A 10 -11.76 -7.67 -3.77
N ILE A 11 -11.44 -6.86 -2.77
CA ILE A 11 -10.46 -5.79 -2.89
C ILE A 11 -9.06 -6.37 -2.66
N THR A 12 -8.17 -6.16 -3.63
CA THR A 12 -6.76 -6.58 -3.59
C THR A 12 -5.83 -5.42 -3.89
N ASP A 13 -4.52 -5.60 -3.67
CA ASP A 13 -3.47 -4.63 -4.04
C ASP A 13 -3.67 -3.21 -3.49
N VAL A 14 -4.16 -3.13 -2.25
CA VAL A 14 -4.41 -1.85 -1.56
C VAL A 14 -3.11 -1.09 -1.33
N LYS A 15 -3.05 0.14 -1.85
CA LYS A 15 -1.91 1.05 -1.77
C LYS A 15 -2.37 2.43 -1.34
N HIS A 16 -1.53 3.09 -0.53
CA HIS A 16 -1.64 4.54 -0.35
C HIS A 16 -1.02 5.22 -1.59
N LEU A 17 -1.69 6.24 -2.13
CA LEU A 17 -1.19 6.98 -3.28
C LEU A 17 -0.95 8.45 -2.99
N ALA A 18 -1.85 9.09 -2.26
CA ALA A 18 -1.66 10.48 -1.88
C ALA A 18 -2.55 10.86 -0.70
N SER A 19 -2.27 12.00 -0.11
CA SER A 19 -3.15 12.64 0.86
C SER A 19 -3.04 14.16 0.81
N TYR A 20 -4.07 14.83 1.29
CA TYR A 20 -4.05 16.27 1.44
C TYR A 20 -4.95 16.76 2.56
N ASN A 21 -4.65 17.94 3.10
CA ASN A 21 -5.57 18.67 3.98
C ASN A 21 -6.06 19.92 3.30
N TRP A 22 -7.33 20.27 3.50
CA TRP A 22 -7.78 21.64 3.24
C TRP A 22 -7.27 22.58 4.31
N ILE A 23 -6.73 23.72 3.88
CA ILE A 23 -6.24 24.78 4.75
C ILE A 23 -7.25 25.93 4.74
N GLU A 24 -7.55 26.46 5.93
CA GLU A 24 -8.34 27.69 6.07
C GLU A 24 -7.55 28.86 5.49
N ALA A 25 -7.98 29.36 4.33
CA ALA A 25 -7.30 30.41 3.58
C ALA A 25 -8.30 31.11 2.65
N LEU A 26 -7.94 32.31 2.18
CA LEU A 26 -8.77 33.11 1.27
C LEU A 26 -8.99 32.43 -0.09
N HIS A 27 -7.97 31.73 -0.59
CA HIS A 27 -8.02 30.98 -1.83
C HIS A 27 -8.06 29.47 -1.53
N PRO A 28 -8.65 28.64 -2.42
CA PRO A 28 -8.65 27.19 -2.26
C PRO A 28 -7.21 26.69 -2.08
N THR A 29 -6.88 26.19 -0.89
CA THR A 29 -5.51 25.82 -0.53
C THR A 29 -5.49 24.44 0.08
N ILE A 30 -4.61 23.57 -0.44
CA ILE A 30 -4.37 22.24 0.10
C ILE A 30 -2.91 22.06 0.53
N ALA A 31 -2.74 21.31 1.61
CA ALA A 31 -1.43 20.85 2.08
C ALA A 31 -1.16 19.44 1.57
N VAL A 32 0.00 19.21 0.94
CA VAL A 32 0.42 17.92 0.34
C VAL A 32 1.88 17.60 0.69
N PRO A 33 2.23 16.38 1.15
CA PRO A 33 1.30 15.34 1.59
C PRO A 33 0.50 15.81 2.79
N GLY A 34 -0.76 15.42 2.86
CA GLY A 34 -1.60 15.67 4.03
C GLY A 34 -1.18 14.87 5.26
N MET A 35 -1.76 15.19 6.40
CA MET A 35 -1.70 14.40 7.62
C MET A 35 -3.05 14.47 8.37
N PRO A 36 -3.70 13.33 8.66
CA PRO A 36 -4.90 13.31 9.48
C PRO A 36 -4.56 13.73 10.91
N PRO A 37 -5.53 14.20 11.71
CA PRO A 37 -5.25 14.60 13.09
C PRO A 37 -4.88 13.38 13.94
N ARG A 38 -3.92 13.56 14.85
CA ARG A 38 -3.43 12.47 15.70
C ARG A 38 -4.41 12.18 16.83
N TRP A 39 -4.75 10.92 17.02
CA TRP A 39 -5.54 10.46 18.16
C TRP A 39 -4.81 10.75 19.48
N LEU A 40 -5.56 11.28 20.45
CA LEU A 40 -5.05 11.60 21.78
C LEU A 40 -5.29 10.43 22.73
N ASP A 41 -4.28 10.13 23.54
CA ASP A 41 -4.46 9.22 24.68
C ASP A 41 -5.23 9.95 25.77
N VAL A 42 -6.49 9.56 25.96
CA VAL A 42 -7.42 10.18 26.91
C VAL A 42 -7.82 9.15 27.96
N SER A 43 -7.41 9.39 29.20
CA SER A 43 -7.65 8.47 30.32
C SER A 43 -8.92 8.76 31.13
N LEU A 44 -9.61 9.87 30.86
CA LEU A 44 -10.79 10.29 31.63
C LEU A 44 -12.01 10.59 30.74
N PRO A 45 -13.24 10.31 31.23
CA PRO A 45 -14.47 10.73 30.56
C PRO A 45 -14.52 12.24 30.33
N LYS A 46 -15.10 12.68 29.20
CA LYS A 46 -15.28 14.09 28.86
C LYS A 46 -16.75 14.47 28.71
N GLN A 47 -17.11 15.66 29.15
CA GLN A 47 -18.37 16.30 28.81
C GLN A 47 -18.13 17.26 27.65
N LEU A 48 -18.82 17.06 26.54
CA LEU A 48 -18.67 17.87 25.34
C LEU A 48 -19.92 18.73 25.09
N PRO A 49 -19.75 19.93 24.51
CA PRO A 49 -20.86 20.71 23.99
C PRO A 49 -21.44 20.04 22.74
N LYS A 50 -22.69 20.38 22.40
CA LYS A 50 -23.31 19.97 21.13
C LYS A 50 -22.55 20.60 19.96
N ASP A 51 -22.56 19.91 18.82
CA ASP A 51 -22.04 20.46 17.57
C ASP A 51 -22.80 21.76 17.23
N THR A 52 -22.07 22.84 16.97
CA THR A 52 -22.61 24.14 16.56
C THR A 52 -21.68 24.81 15.54
N GLY A 53 -22.25 25.61 14.65
CA GLY A 53 -21.50 26.33 13.61
C GLY A 53 -21.59 25.69 12.23
N LEU A 54 -20.65 26.07 11.36
CA LEU A 54 -20.60 25.66 9.95
C LEU A 54 -19.83 24.35 9.79
N PHE A 55 -20.44 23.37 9.12
CA PHE A 55 -19.83 22.09 8.78
C PHE A 55 -19.95 21.79 7.28
N TYR A 56 -18.98 21.06 6.75
CA TYR A 56 -18.97 20.68 5.33
C TYR A 56 -19.63 19.31 5.12
N ILE A 57 -20.64 19.27 4.25
CA ILE A 57 -21.22 18.01 3.74
C ILE A 57 -20.31 17.44 2.64
N ALA A 58 -19.79 18.32 1.77
CA ALA A 58 -18.89 18.00 0.67
C ALA A 58 -17.81 19.10 0.56
N GLN A 59 -16.78 19.03 1.40
CA GLN A 59 -15.77 20.09 1.53
C GLN A 59 -15.04 20.42 0.22
N ASN A 60 -14.72 19.39 -0.59
CA ASN A 60 -14.07 19.59 -1.88
C ASN A 60 -14.93 20.45 -2.83
N ALA A 61 -16.24 20.16 -2.90
CA ALA A 61 -17.18 20.93 -3.72
C ALA A 61 -17.50 22.30 -3.12
N ALA A 62 -17.46 22.45 -1.79
CA ALA A 62 -17.66 23.75 -1.15
C ALA A 62 -16.49 24.71 -1.36
N ARG A 63 -15.25 24.20 -1.24
CA ARG A 63 -14.03 25.00 -1.35
C ARG A 63 -13.58 25.20 -2.79
N HIS A 64 -13.86 24.23 -3.66
CA HIS A 64 -13.47 24.28 -5.07
C HIS A 64 -14.60 23.77 -5.98
N PRO A 65 -15.70 24.54 -6.09
CA PRO A 65 -16.93 24.09 -6.76
C PRO A 65 -16.76 23.83 -8.26
N LYS A 66 -15.83 24.54 -8.92
CA LYS A 66 -15.57 24.37 -10.35
C LYS A 66 -14.91 23.02 -10.65
N TYR A 67 -13.94 22.61 -9.83
CA TYR A 67 -13.20 21.37 -10.03
C TYR A 67 -13.04 20.56 -8.72
N PRO A 68 -14.13 20.00 -8.15
CA PRO A 68 -14.06 19.31 -6.86
C PRO A 68 -13.13 18.09 -6.84
N MET A 69 -12.82 17.53 -8.00
CA MET A 69 -11.91 16.39 -8.17
C MET A 69 -10.44 16.80 -8.33
N GLU A 70 -10.14 18.06 -8.70
CA GLU A 70 -8.76 18.51 -8.94
C GLU A 70 -7.79 18.22 -7.77
N PRO A 71 -8.13 18.44 -6.49
CA PRO A 71 -7.21 18.19 -5.38
C PRO A 71 -6.67 16.76 -5.32
N LEU A 72 -7.46 15.77 -5.74
CA LEU A 72 -7.06 14.37 -5.82
C LEU A 72 -5.88 14.21 -6.78
N PHE A 73 -6.02 14.72 -8.00
CA PHE A 73 -5.01 14.61 -9.05
C PHE A 73 -3.75 15.39 -8.71
N ARG A 74 -3.90 16.62 -8.21
CA ARG A 74 -2.76 17.46 -7.80
C ARG A 74 -1.97 16.83 -6.66
N ALA A 75 -2.64 16.18 -5.70
CA ALA A 75 -1.96 15.47 -4.63
C ALA A 75 -1.16 14.26 -5.17
N ILE A 76 -1.74 13.47 -6.09
CA ILE A 76 -1.00 12.38 -6.74
C ILE A 76 0.19 12.90 -7.54
N GLN A 77 0.04 13.97 -8.32
CA GLN A 77 1.16 14.52 -9.10
C GLN A 77 2.33 14.99 -8.22
N GLU A 78 2.02 15.55 -7.04
CA GLU A 78 3.05 16.05 -6.12
C GLU A 78 3.77 14.90 -5.41
N GLU A 79 3.06 13.87 -4.94
CA GLU A 79 3.66 12.72 -4.24
C GLU A 79 4.24 11.68 -5.20
N HIS A 80 3.64 11.54 -6.38
CA HIS A 80 3.99 10.57 -7.42
C HIS A 80 3.97 11.21 -8.82
N PRO A 81 4.99 12.02 -9.19
CA PRO A 81 5.04 12.72 -10.48
C PRO A 81 4.99 11.81 -11.72
N ASN A 82 5.37 10.54 -11.56
CA ASN A 82 5.39 9.52 -12.62
C ASN A 82 4.22 8.52 -12.51
N PHE A 83 3.17 8.86 -11.77
CA PHE A 83 2.00 8.01 -11.64
C PHE A 83 1.35 7.79 -13.01
N ASN A 84 1.10 6.52 -13.35
CA ASN A 84 0.45 6.14 -14.60
C ASN A 84 -1.06 6.01 -14.37
N TYR A 85 -1.86 6.75 -15.14
CA TYR A 85 -3.32 6.66 -15.11
C TYR A 85 -3.88 5.67 -16.14
N GLY A 86 -3.05 5.18 -17.08
CA GLY A 86 -3.50 4.40 -18.24
C GLY A 86 -4.11 3.03 -17.92
N ASP A 87 -3.91 2.50 -16.71
CA ASP A 87 -4.51 1.26 -16.24
C ASP A 87 -5.63 1.48 -15.19
N VAL A 88 -5.98 2.74 -14.91
CA VAL A 88 -7.04 3.09 -13.95
C VAL A 88 -8.40 3.03 -14.64
N GLY A 89 -9.31 2.21 -14.09
CA GLY A 89 -10.67 2.11 -14.63
C GLY A 89 -11.65 3.08 -13.97
N ILE A 90 -11.55 3.28 -12.65
CA ILE A 90 -12.47 4.13 -11.88
C ILE A 90 -11.69 5.10 -10.98
N ILE A 91 -12.10 6.37 -10.98
CA ILE A 91 -11.65 7.39 -10.02
C ILE A 91 -12.89 7.95 -9.33
N SER A 92 -12.98 7.86 -8.00
CA SER A 92 -14.22 8.20 -7.30
C SER A 92 -14.01 8.65 -5.86
N ASP A 93 -14.98 9.37 -5.31
CA ASP A 93 -15.14 9.51 -3.87
C ASP A 93 -15.76 8.25 -3.27
N ARG A 94 -15.30 7.84 -2.08
CA ARG A 94 -15.90 6.74 -1.31
C ARG A 94 -17.41 6.91 -1.08
N ASN A 95 -17.91 8.15 -1.03
CA ASN A 95 -19.34 8.43 -0.90
C ASN A 95 -20.16 7.89 -2.09
N ASN A 96 -19.66 8.07 -3.31
CA ASN A 96 -20.33 7.60 -4.52
C ASN A 96 -20.39 6.07 -4.54
N LEU A 97 -19.28 5.40 -4.22
CA LEU A 97 -19.22 3.94 -4.11
C LEU A 97 -20.17 3.41 -3.03
N ARG A 98 -20.31 4.13 -1.89
CA ARG A 98 -21.29 3.77 -0.85
C ARG A 98 -22.74 3.91 -1.33
N LYS A 99 -23.07 4.96 -2.10
CA LYS A 99 -24.39 5.15 -2.72
C LYS A 99 -24.71 4.02 -3.70
N LEU A 100 -23.76 3.67 -4.58
CA LEU A 100 -23.90 2.58 -5.54
C LEU A 100 -24.00 1.20 -4.86
N LEU A 101 -23.21 0.96 -3.80
CA LEU A 101 -23.33 -0.25 -2.99
C LEU A 101 -24.72 -0.33 -2.33
N SER A 102 -25.23 0.79 -1.81
CA SER A 102 -26.57 0.82 -1.22
C SER A 102 -27.70 0.63 -2.22
N PHE A 103 -27.49 0.98 -3.48
CA PHE A 103 -28.43 0.68 -4.56
C PHE A 103 -28.52 -0.83 -4.83
N VAL A 104 -27.38 -1.55 -4.86
CA VAL A 104 -27.39 -3.01 -5.08
C VAL A 104 -27.76 -3.81 -3.83
N ASP A 105 -27.49 -3.24 -2.66
CA ASP A 105 -27.81 -3.83 -1.36
C ASP A 105 -28.23 -2.73 -0.35
N PRO A 106 -29.54 -2.45 -0.25
CA PRO A 106 -30.08 -1.43 0.64
C PRO A 106 -29.77 -1.64 2.13
N ALA A 107 -29.40 -2.86 2.56
CA ALA A 107 -29.06 -3.13 3.96
C ALA A 107 -27.71 -2.50 4.36
N THR A 108 -26.85 -2.20 3.38
CA THR A 108 -25.51 -1.64 3.62
C THR A 108 -25.51 -0.16 4.01
N ASN A 109 -26.64 0.53 3.87
CA ASN A 109 -26.76 1.95 4.19
C ASN A 109 -28.16 2.30 4.67
N LYS A 110 -28.26 2.91 5.85
CA LYS A 110 -29.54 3.38 6.42
C LYS A 110 -30.23 4.44 5.55
N HIS A 111 -29.48 5.13 4.70
CA HIS A 111 -29.94 6.14 3.76
C HIS A 111 -30.16 5.58 2.35
N ALA A 112 -30.32 4.26 2.19
CA ALA A 112 -30.59 3.64 0.89
C ALA A 112 -31.91 4.09 0.23
N SER A 113 -32.78 4.78 0.98
CA SER A 113 -34.03 5.38 0.51
C SER A 113 -33.88 6.78 -0.08
N ASP A 114 -32.68 7.35 -0.08
CA ASP A 114 -32.48 8.73 -0.50
C ASP A 114 -32.09 8.77 -1.99
N ASP A 115 -32.71 9.67 -2.75
CA ASP A 115 -32.33 9.94 -4.13
C ASP A 115 -30.88 10.46 -4.16
N PHE A 116 -30.14 10.12 -5.21
CA PHE A 116 -28.79 10.64 -5.38
C PHE A 116 -28.43 10.86 -6.84
N THR A 117 -27.50 11.79 -7.06
CA THR A 117 -26.89 12.09 -8.35
C THR A 117 -25.38 11.96 -8.24
N ILE A 118 -24.76 11.45 -9.30
CA ILE A 118 -23.31 11.40 -9.50
C ILE A 118 -23.06 11.91 -10.92
N ASP A 119 -22.18 12.90 -11.05
CA ASP A 119 -21.68 13.33 -12.35
C ASP A 119 -20.53 12.41 -12.74
N ALA A 120 -20.50 11.97 -13.99
CA ALA A 120 -19.50 11.06 -14.51
C ALA A 120 -18.87 11.60 -15.78
N GLU A 121 -17.56 11.43 -15.92
CA GLU A 121 -16.81 11.79 -17.12
C GLU A 121 -15.79 10.70 -17.46
N CYS A 122 -15.70 10.36 -18.74
CA CYS A 122 -14.63 9.53 -19.28
C CYS A 122 -13.44 10.40 -19.69
N ILE A 123 -12.28 10.18 -19.07
CA ILE A 123 -11.03 10.88 -19.39
C ILE A 123 -9.96 9.85 -19.69
N GLY A 124 -9.51 9.78 -20.94
CA GLY A 124 -8.71 8.65 -21.42
C GLY A 124 -9.53 7.36 -21.29
N ASP A 125 -8.99 6.37 -20.60
CA ASP A 125 -9.69 5.11 -20.29
C ASP A 125 -10.37 5.07 -18.92
N ALA A 126 -10.14 6.08 -18.08
CA ALA A 126 -10.66 6.15 -16.73
C ALA A 126 -12.04 6.83 -16.70
N VAL A 127 -12.95 6.30 -15.89
CA VAL A 127 -14.22 6.96 -15.55
C VAL A 127 -14.09 7.65 -14.20
N VAL A 128 -14.22 8.98 -14.21
CA VAL A 128 -14.19 9.85 -13.04
C VAL A 128 -15.61 10.10 -12.56
N LEU A 129 -15.89 9.79 -11.29
CA LEU A 129 -17.18 9.95 -10.65
C LEU A 129 -17.13 11.07 -9.60
N ASN A 130 -17.74 12.21 -9.91
CA ASN A 130 -17.83 13.35 -9.01
C ASN A 130 -19.09 13.30 -8.14
N ARG A 131 -18.90 13.57 -6.85
CA ARG A 131 -19.99 13.59 -5.87
C ARG A 131 -20.85 14.84 -6.06
N VAL A 132 -22.15 14.64 -6.26
CA VAL A 132 -23.16 15.71 -6.25
C VAL A 132 -23.95 15.66 -4.93
N GLU A 133 -24.12 16.82 -4.30
CA GLU A 133 -24.92 17.01 -3.08
C GLU A 133 -25.79 18.25 -3.26
N ALA A 134 -27.03 18.22 -2.74
CA ALA A 134 -27.93 19.36 -2.79
C ALA A 134 -27.37 20.56 -2.02
N HIS A 135 -26.64 20.29 -0.93
CA HIS A 135 -25.93 21.27 -0.13
C HIS A 135 -24.52 20.78 0.15
N THR A 136 -23.53 21.65 0.00
CA THR A 136 -22.13 21.32 0.28
C THR A 136 -21.72 21.66 1.71
N GLN A 137 -22.56 22.43 2.43
CA GLN A 137 -22.38 22.90 3.79
C GLN A 137 -23.70 22.88 4.57
N GLU A 138 -23.61 22.78 5.90
CA GLU A 138 -24.72 22.92 6.83
C GLU A 138 -24.32 23.86 7.97
N ILE A 139 -25.27 24.67 8.46
CA ILE A 139 -25.11 25.47 9.67
C ILE A 139 -25.98 24.84 10.76
N ILE A 140 -25.36 24.49 11.90
CA ILE A 140 -26.07 24.02 13.08
C ILE A 140 -26.19 25.19 14.05
N GLY A 141 -27.41 25.67 14.24
CA GLY A 141 -27.69 26.77 15.17
C GLY A 141 -27.52 26.38 16.63
N PRO A 142 -27.40 27.34 17.56
CA PRO A 142 -27.22 27.07 18.99
C PRO A 142 -28.34 26.24 19.63
N ASN A 143 -29.54 26.29 19.05
CA ASN A 143 -30.73 25.57 19.52
C ASN A 143 -30.97 24.27 18.76
N ASP A 144 -30.24 24.03 17.67
CA ASP A 144 -30.37 22.81 16.88
C ASP A 144 -29.57 21.66 17.51
N PHE A 145 -29.94 20.43 17.18
CA PHE A 145 -29.20 19.26 17.63
C PHE A 145 -28.98 18.28 16.49
N ARG A 146 -27.71 18.15 16.06
CA ARG A 146 -27.27 17.10 15.13
C ARG A 146 -26.38 16.05 15.78
N GLY A 147 -25.77 16.37 16.92
CA GLY A 147 -24.91 15.43 17.63
C GLY A 147 -23.79 16.11 18.40
N TYR A 148 -22.72 15.35 18.58
CA TYR A 148 -21.48 15.72 19.27
C TYR A 148 -20.25 15.24 18.47
N GLY A 149 -20.43 14.89 17.19
CA GLY A 149 -19.40 14.23 16.39
C GLY A 149 -18.20 15.12 16.15
N HIS A 150 -18.46 16.35 15.71
CA HIS A 150 -17.40 17.31 15.39
C HIS A 150 -16.67 17.79 16.66
N GLU A 151 -17.42 18.07 17.72
CA GLU A 151 -16.81 18.44 19.01
C GLU A 151 -16.05 17.26 19.64
N PHE A 152 -16.48 16.02 19.38
CA PHE A 152 -15.72 14.84 19.78
C PHE A 152 -14.39 14.72 19.02
N GLU A 153 -14.39 14.86 17.70
CA GLU A 153 -13.15 14.84 16.91
C GLU A 153 -12.17 15.92 17.40
N LYS A 154 -12.64 17.16 17.62
CA LYS A 154 -11.82 18.25 18.18
C LYS A 154 -11.24 17.93 19.56
N ALA A 155 -12.01 17.25 20.42
CA ALA A 155 -11.61 16.97 21.79
C ALA A 155 -10.69 15.74 21.94
N TYR A 156 -10.71 14.82 20.98
CA TYR A 156 -9.99 13.54 21.03
C TYR A 156 -8.89 13.40 19.98
N THR A 157 -8.73 14.39 19.10
CA THR A 157 -7.64 14.42 18.13
C THR A 157 -6.88 15.74 18.20
N LYS A 158 -5.66 15.76 17.65
CA LYS A 158 -4.82 16.96 17.53
C LYS A 158 -4.32 17.09 16.09
N CYS A 159 -4.72 18.17 15.43
CA CYS A 159 -4.13 18.57 14.16
C CYS A 159 -2.70 19.06 14.39
N GLU A 160 -1.75 18.53 13.62
CA GLU A 160 -0.36 19.01 13.62
C GLU A 160 -0.09 19.92 12.41
N ILE A 161 -0.99 19.93 11.41
CA ILE A 161 -1.01 20.92 10.33
C ILE A 161 -1.87 22.11 10.77
N SER A 162 -1.25 23.28 10.84
CA SER A 162 -1.93 24.54 11.16
C SER A 162 -3.05 24.83 10.17
N GLU A 163 -4.18 25.33 10.69
CA GLU A 163 -5.35 25.74 9.88
C GLU A 163 -5.98 24.60 9.05
N SER A 164 -5.67 23.34 9.37
CA SER A 164 -6.30 22.18 8.74
C SER A 164 -7.79 22.11 9.10
N THR A 165 -8.65 21.96 8.09
CA THR A 165 -10.11 21.90 8.22
C THR A 165 -10.71 20.57 7.75
N GLY A 166 -9.89 19.66 7.25
CA GLY A 166 -10.29 18.33 6.81
C GLY A 166 -9.14 17.62 6.12
N HIS A 167 -9.03 16.32 6.34
CA HIS A 167 -8.00 15.46 5.73
C HIS A 167 -8.64 14.48 4.76
N TYR A 168 -8.03 14.35 3.58
CA TYR A 168 -8.42 13.40 2.54
C TYR A 168 -7.26 12.52 2.15
N ARG A 169 -7.56 11.25 1.92
CA ARG A 169 -6.64 10.25 1.40
C ARG A 169 -7.13 9.72 0.07
N VAL A 170 -6.19 9.41 -0.81
CA VAL A 170 -6.40 8.65 -2.04
C VAL A 170 -5.75 7.29 -1.88
N VAL A 171 -6.55 6.23 -1.98
CA VAL A 171 -6.07 4.84 -2.02
C VAL A 171 -6.27 4.26 -3.41
N GLY A 172 -5.32 3.44 -3.83
CA GLY A 172 -5.43 2.61 -5.03
C GLY A 172 -5.69 1.17 -4.63
N TYR A 173 -6.58 0.47 -5.33
CA TYR A 173 -6.77 -0.97 -5.16
C TYR A 173 -7.43 -1.58 -6.39
N GLN A 174 -7.34 -2.91 -6.53
CA GLN A 174 -8.07 -3.65 -7.56
C GLN A 174 -9.37 -4.22 -6.95
N PHE A 175 -10.47 -4.14 -7.69
CA PHE A 175 -11.73 -4.77 -7.35
C PHE A 175 -12.36 -5.37 -8.60
N PHE A 176 -12.52 -6.70 -8.61
CA PHE A 176 -13.11 -7.46 -9.71
C PHE A 176 -12.45 -7.14 -11.07
N GLY A 177 -11.11 -7.19 -11.11
CA GLY A 177 -10.31 -6.94 -12.31
C GLY A 177 -10.11 -5.47 -12.69
N VAL A 178 -10.78 -4.53 -12.03
CA VAL A 178 -10.71 -3.09 -12.34
C VAL A 178 -9.87 -2.36 -11.28
N ASN A 179 -8.97 -1.47 -11.70
CA ASN A 179 -8.20 -0.62 -10.80
C ASN A 179 -9.01 0.63 -10.40
N TYR A 180 -9.12 0.85 -9.09
CA TYR A 180 -9.84 1.96 -8.48
C TYR A 180 -8.87 2.94 -7.82
N LEU A 181 -9.11 4.23 -8.03
CA LEU A 181 -8.60 5.32 -7.20
C LEU A 181 -9.75 5.89 -6.37
N VAL A 182 -9.64 5.76 -5.05
CA VAL A 182 -10.72 6.16 -4.13
C VAL A 182 -10.25 7.22 -3.16
N ARG A 183 -10.87 8.40 -3.27
CA ARG A 183 -10.71 9.48 -2.30
C ARG A 183 -11.68 9.33 -1.15
N HIS A 184 -11.20 9.50 0.08
CA HIS A 184 -12.05 9.52 1.27
C HIS A 184 -11.51 10.46 2.35
N ALA A 185 -12.40 11.02 3.16
CA ALA A 185 -12.01 11.71 4.38
C ALA A 185 -11.53 10.69 5.42
N THR A 186 -10.51 11.06 6.20
CA THR A 186 -9.98 10.25 7.31
C THR A 186 -10.03 11.06 8.59
N ASP A 187 -10.68 10.53 9.63
CA ASP A 187 -10.97 11.27 10.86
C ASP A 187 -9.77 11.37 11.80
N GLY A 188 -8.80 10.46 11.69
CA GLY A 188 -7.57 10.53 12.46
C GLY A 188 -6.59 9.39 12.23
N PHE A 189 -5.54 9.35 13.04
CA PHE A 189 -4.62 8.23 13.10
C PHE A 189 -4.06 7.98 14.51
N VAL A 190 -3.66 6.75 14.79
CA VAL A 190 -2.94 6.39 16.02
C VAL A 190 -1.43 6.54 15.79
N GLY A 191 -0.78 7.40 16.57
CA GLY A 191 0.68 7.53 16.58
C GLY A 191 1.35 6.41 17.39
N ALA A 192 2.62 6.12 17.10
CA ALA A 192 3.41 5.21 17.92
C ALA A 192 3.40 5.69 19.39
N HIS A 193 3.11 4.79 20.32
CA HIS A 193 3.08 5.14 21.75
C HIS A 193 4.47 5.60 22.18
N GLY A 194 4.56 6.80 22.74
CA GLY A 194 5.77 7.34 23.35
C GLY A 194 6.15 6.55 24.60
N GLY A 195 6.73 5.36 24.41
CA GLY A 195 7.60 4.74 25.40
C GLY A 195 8.89 5.53 25.44
N SER A 196 9.31 5.92 26.64
CA SER A 196 10.57 6.58 26.92
C SER A 196 11.75 5.69 26.57
N ASP A 197 12.17 5.71 25.32
CA ASP A 197 13.55 5.47 24.93
C ASP A 197 13.92 6.64 24.03
N VAL A 198 14.92 7.40 24.44
CA VAL A 198 15.47 8.50 23.64
C VAL A 198 16.17 7.84 22.45
N ASP A 199 15.41 7.62 21.39
CA ASP A 199 15.91 7.13 20.12
C ASP A 199 16.54 8.32 19.37
N ASP A 200 17.81 8.19 18.98
CA ASP A 200 18.58 9.23 18.27
C ASP A 200 17.92 9.68 16.95
N SER A 201 16.90 8.95 16.48
CA SER A 201 16.05 9.30 15.33
C SER A 201 15.22 10.58 15.56
N ASP A 202 14.81 10.87 16.80
CA ASP A 202 13.99 12.04 17.15
C ASP A 202 14.81 13.36 17.09
N ILE A 203 16.15 13.26 17.18
CA ILE A 203 17.05 14.41 16.99
C ILE A 203 17.20 14.71 15.50
N LEU A 204 17.31 13.69 14.63
CA LEU A 204 17.41 13.87 13.18
C LEU A 204 16.09 14.40 12.58
N ASP A 205 14.94 13.92 13.07
CA ASP A 205 13.62 14.40 12.63
C ASP A 205 13.35 15.85 13.09
N LYS A 206 13.87 16.24 14.25
CA LYS A 206 13.87 17.65 14.71
C LYS A 206 14.87 18.52 13.95
N LEU A 207 16.01 17.97 13.52
CA LEU A 207 17.01 18.68 12.69
C LEU A 207 16.52 18.89 11.24
N VAL A 208 15.76 17.94 10.68
CA VAL A 208 15.11 18.10 9.36
C VAL A 208 13.96 19.12 9.45
N GLY A 209 13.22 19.16 10.57
CA GLY A 209 12.19 20.17 10.84
C GLY A 209 12.72 21.59 11.09
N LEU A 210 14.02 21.76 11.36
CA LEU A 210 14.67 23.06 11.55
C LEU A 210 15.11 23.73 10.23
N SER A 211 14.99 23.03 9.09
CA SER A 211 15.02 23.69 7.79
C SER A 211 13.63 24.29 7.51
N ILE A 212 13.34 25.42 8.14
CA ILE A 212 12.26 26.32 7.72
C ILE A 212 12.70 26.95 6.38
N ALA A 213 12.72 26.13 5.33
CA ALA A 213 12.57 26.64 3.99
C ALA A 213 11.14 27.21 3.96
N ALA A 214 11.01 28.53 3.78
CA ALA A 214 9.74 29.19 3.59
C ALA A 214 8.85 28.30 2.70
N SER A 215 7.68 27.88 3.21
CA SER A 215 6.79 26.96 2.51
C SER A 215 6.46 27.56 1.15
N LYS A 216 7.14 27.10 0.09
CA LYS A 216 6.89 27.56 -1.27
C LYS A 216 5.48 27.13 -1.64
N SER A 217 4.55 28.09 -1.67
CA SER A 217 3.23 27.88 -2.24
C SER A 217 3.37 27.84 -3.76
N CYS A 218 2.84 26.80 -4.39
CA CYS A 218 2.75 26.72 -5.84
C CYS A 218 1.29 26.91 -6.25
N LYS A 219 1.02 27.89 -7.12
CA LYS A 219 -0.29 27.98 -7.78
C LYS A 219 -0.34 26.89 -8.84
N THR A 220 -1.47 26.18 -8.94
CA THR A 220 -1.66 25.22 -10.02
C THR A 220 -1.87 25.97 -11.34
N SER A 221 -1.38 25.39 -12.43
CA SER A 221 -1.68 25.90 -13.77
C SER A 221 -3.17 25.74 -14.05
N GLY A 222 -3.81 26.73 -14.66
CA GLY A 222 -5.22 26.63 -15.10
C GLY A 222 -6.28 26.62 -13.99
N SER A 223 -5.91 26.81 -12.71
CA SER A 223 -6.85 26.80 -11.58
C SER A 223 -6.40 27.72 -10.43
N ASP A 224 -7.35 28.08 -9.57
CA ASP A 224 -7.12 28.91 -8.37
C ASP A 224 -6.62 28.10 -7.16
N LEU A 225 -6.45 26.78 -7.31
CA LEU A 225 -5.98 25.90 -6.26
C LEU A 225 -4.50 26.15 -5.94
N ILE A 226 -4.17 26.25 -4.65
CA ILE A 226 -2.81 26.48 -4.16
C ILE A 226 -2.34 25.24 -3.40
N LEU A 227 -1.14 24.77 -3.73
CA LEU A 227 -0.48 23.69 -3.00
C LEU A 227 0.57 24.25 -2.06
N VAL A 228 0.58 23.75 -0.82
CA VAL A 228 1.63 23.99 0.16
C VAL A 228 2.21 22.66 0.64
N LYS A 229 3.52 22.58 0.77
CA LYS A 229 4.18 21.38 1.30
C LYS A 229 4.12 21.36 2.82
N ARG A 230 3.15 20.62 3.38
CA ARG A 230 2.92 20.54 4.84
C ARG A 230 2.29 19.20 5.20
N GLY A 231 2.95 18.41 6.05
CA GLY A 231 2.44 17.12 6.53
C GLY A 231 3.45 15.99 6.36
N LYS A 232 3.02 14.77 6.64
CA LYS A 232 3.82 13.54 6.52
C LYS A 232 2.91 12.37 6.17
N LEU A 233 3.45 11.41 5.43
CA LEU A 233 2.78 10.15 5.15
C LEU A 233 2.40 9.42 6.44
N VAL A 234 1.12 9.01 6.54
CA VAL A 234 0.62 8.14 7.60
C VAL A 234 0.28 6.77 6.99
N PRO A 235 0.80 5.64 7.50
CA PRO A 235 0.46 4.31 6.99
C PRO A 235 -1.05 4.01 7.08
N ILE A 236 -1.59 3.22 6.14
CA ILE A 236 -2.99 2.76 6.16
C ILE A 236 -3.34 2.05 7.47
N GLY A 237 -2.41 1.22 7.97
CA GLY A 237 -2.55 0.48 9.23
C GLY A 237 -2.89 1.34 10.45
N ASN A 238 -2.55 2.63 10.42
CA ASN A 238 -2.69 3.53 11.57
C ASN A 238 -3.90 4.46 11.46
N THR A 239 -4.60 4.50 10.32
CA THR A 239 -5.75 5.38 10.14
C THR A 239 -7.01 4.87 10.80
N LEU A 240 -7.80 5.79 11.33
CA LEU A 240 -9.04 5.49 12.02
C LEU A 240 -10.22 6.31 11.50
N GLU A 241 -11.40 5.73 11.65
CA GLU A 241 -12.70 6.38 11.52
C GLU A 241 -13.32 6.57 12.91
N VAL A 242 -14.02 7.69 13.12
CA VAL A 242 -14.75 7.98 14.35
C VAL A 242 -16.26 7.96 14.09
N LYS A 243 -17.00 7.31 14.98
CA LYS A 243 -18.46 7.34 15.02
C LYS A 243 -18.97 7.59 16.43
N THR A 244 -19.74 8.66 16.60
CA THR A 244 -20.44 8.94 17.86
C THR A 244 -21.89 8.46 17.81
N ARG A 245 -22.40 7.87 18.90
CA ARG A 245 -23.83 7.50 19.03
C ARG A 245 -24.32 7.63 20.45
N VAL A 246 -25.63 7.79 20.61
CA VAL A 246 -26.27 7.78 21.93
C VAL A 246 -26.20 6.38 22.56
N SER A 247 -25.91 6.28 23.85
CA SER A 247 -25.61 5.00 24.53
C SER A 247 -26.74 3.97 24.48
N HIS A 248 -28.01 4.38 24.47
CA HIS A 248 -29.15 3.45 24.42
C HIS A 248 -29.47 2.94 23.00
N LYS A 249 -28.76 3.43 21.97
CA LYS A 249 -28.88 2.98 20.58
C LYS A 249 -27.49 2.86 19.95
N PRO A 250 -26.69 1.87 20.41
CA PRO A 250 -25.32 1.72 19.95
C PRO A 250 -25.24 1.41 18.45
N LEU A 251 -24.12 1.81 17.83
CA LEU A 251 -23.87 1.56 16.41
C LEU A 251 -23.45 0.12 16.18
N SER A 252 -24.21 -0.64 15.39
CA SER A 252 -23.75 -1.96 14.96
C SER A 252 -22.55 -1.81 14.02
N LEU A 253 -21.56 -2.71 14.14
CA LEU A 253 -20.39 -2.74 13.27
C LEU A 253 -20.80 -2.88 11.80
N GLN A 254 -21.81 -3.70 11.53
CA GLN A 254 -22.33 -3.98 10.19
C GLN A 254 -22.81 -2.72 9.46
N GLU A 255 -23.15 -1.65 10.18
CA GLU A 255 -23.56 -0.39 9.57
C GLU A 255 -22.39 0.47 9.10
N VAL A 256 -21.18 0.20 9.59
CA VAL A 256 -19.97 0.99 9.34
C VAL A 256 -19.01 0.25 8.41
N VAL A 257 -18.98 -1.08 8.49
CA VAL A 257 -18.08 -1.93 7.72
C VAL A 257 -18.12 -1.67 6.21
N PRO A 258 -19.28 -1.49 5.55
CA PRO A 258 -19.30 -1.22 4.10
C PRO A 258 -18.49 0.03 3.73
N GLN A 259 -18.55 1.05 4.59
CA GLN A 259 -17.76 2.26 4.42
C GLN A 259 -16.27 2.01 4.65
N LEU A 260 -15.91 1.26 5.69
CA LEU A 260 -14.51 0.94 6.01
C LEU A 260 -13.87 0.00 4.99
N TRP A 261 -14.66 -0.89 4.39
CA TRP A 261 -14.25 -1.75 3.29
C TRP A 261 -13.89 -0.91 2.06
N ILE A 262 -14.71 0.08 1.67
CA ILE A 262 -14.37 0.95 0.54
C ILE A 262 -13.11 1.79 0.82
N SER A 263 -12.96 2.34 2.03
CA SER A 263 -11.82 3.20 2.38
C SER A 263 -10.57 2.42 2.80
N GLN A 264 -10.69 1.11 3.02
CA GLN A 264 -9.65 0.24 3.59
C GLN A 264 -9.08 0.80 4.91
N THR A 265 -9.97 1.35 5.76
CA THR A 265 -9.60 1.95 7.05
C THR A 265 -9.73 0.93 8.17
N PRO A 266 -8.62 0.50 8.81
CA PRO A 266 -8.63 -0.67 9.70
C PRO A 266 -9.05 -0.36 11.14
N LEU A 267 -8.92 0.89 11.59
CA LEU A 267 -9.24 1.28 12.96
C LEU A 267 -10.58 2.02 13.03
N LEU A 268 -11.36 1.73 14.06
CA LEU A 268 -12.66 2.33 14.30
C LEU A 268 -12.79 2.75 15.76
N VAL A 269 -13.29 3.96 16.00
CA VAL A 269 -13.72 4.42 17.32
C VAL A 269 -15.24 4.54 17.33
N ARG A 270 -15.91 3.73 18.15
CA ARG A 270 -17.35 3.85 18.42
C ARG A 270 -17.59 4.50 19.76
N ALA A 271 -17.68 5.83 19.76
CA ALA A 271 -17.85 6.62 20.96
C ALA A 271 -19.33 6.76 21.36
N LEU A 272 -19.72 6.14 22.46
CA LEU A 272 -21.09 6.20 22.97
C LEU A 272 -21.26 7.32 23.99
N TYR A 273 -22.34 8.11 23.91
CA TYR A 273 -22.59 9.21 24.83
C TYR A 273 -23.97 9.17 25.50
N THR A 274 -24.03 9.76 26.69
CA THR A 274 -25.29 10.13 27.36
C THR A 274 -25.28 11.62 27.65
N LYS A 275 -26.18 12.38 27.00
CA LYS A 275 -26.28 13.85 27.13
C LYS A 275 -24.93 14.59 26.97
N GLY A 276 -24.14 14.20 25.96
CA GLY A 276 -22.83 14.78 25.67
C GLY A 276 -21.68 14.31 26.57
N ARG A 277 -21.95 13.44 27.56
CA ARG A 277 -20.91 12.80 28.36
C ARG A 277 -20.43 11.53 27.67
N PHE A 278 -19.14 11.49 27.34
CA PHE A 278 -18.45 10.36 26.75
C PHE A 278 -17.58 9.66 27.79
N PRO A 279 -17.71 8.32 27.96
CA PRO A 279 -16.70 7.53 28.66
C PRO A 279 -15.40 7.51 27.84
N VAL A 280 -14.35 6.90 28.40
CA VAL A 280 -13.10 6.68 27.66
C VAL A 280 -13.39 5.79 26.44
N PRO A 281 -13.21 6.30 25.21
CA PRO A 281 -13.45 5.53 23.99
C PRO A 281 -12.33 4.51 23.76
N ASN A 282 -12.66 3.40 23.11
CA ASN A 282 -11.68 2.41 22.66
C ASN A 282 -11.38 2.60 21.16
N VAL A 283 -10.14 2.37 20.77
CA VAL A 283 -9.75 2.23 19.36
C VAL A 283 -9.80 0.73 19.02
N GLU A 284 -10.69 0.36 18.12
CA GLU A 284 -10.95 -1.01 17.73
C GLU A 284 -10.26 -1.29 16.40
N ASN A 285 -9.40 -2.31 16.33
CA ASN A 285 -8.91 -2.81 15.05
C ASN A 285 -9.94 -3.78 14.47
N VAL A 286 -10.60 -3.36 13.40
CA VAL A 286 -11.74 -4.06 12.79
C VAL A 286 -11.41 -4.71 11.45
N LYS A 287 -10.11 -4.91 11.15
CA LYS A 287 -9.65 -5.49 9.88
C LYS A 287 -10.24 -6.88 9.63
N ALA A 288 -10.30 -7.72 10.66
CA ALA A 288 -10.84 -9.08 10.54
C ALA A 288 -12.33 -9.06 10.19
N GLU A 289 -13.08 -8.12 10.74
CA GLU A 289 -14.50 -7.93 10.51
C GLU A 289 -14.78 -7.37 9.12
N ILE A 290 -13.92 -6.48 8.61
CA ILE A 290 -13.97 -6.02 7.21
C ILE A 290 -13.79 -7.21 6.25
N THR A 291 -12.78 -8.05 6.49
CA THR A 291 -12.53 -9.24 5.68
C THR A 291 -13.68 -10.24 5.77
N MET A 292 -14.23 -10.49 6.95
CA MET A 292 -15.37 -11.38 7.12
C MET A 292 -16.63 -10.84 6.43
N TRP A 293 -16.85 -9.53 6.49
CA TRP A 293 -17.95 -8.89 5.77
C TRP A 293 -17.82 -9.07 4.27
N GLU A 294 -16.63 -8.86 3.70
CA GLU A 294 -16.37 -9.10 2.27
C GLU A 294 -16.68 -10.56 1.86
N ILE A 295 -16.25 -11.55 2.64
CA ILE A 295 -16.52 -12.97 2.40
C ILE A 295 -18.02 -13.28 2.44
N THR A 296 -18.74 -12.69 3.39
CA THR A 296 -20.17 -12.97 3.59
C THR A 296 -21.09 -12.19 2.65
N HIS A 297 -20.61 -11.12 2.02
CA HIS A 297 -21.40 -10.25 1.13
C HIS A 297 -21.06 -10.41 -0.36
N GLN A 298 -20.42 -11.52 -0.75
CA GLN A 298 -19.98 -11.77 -2.13
C GLN A 298 -21.09 -11.59 -3.19
N SER A 299 -22.33 -11.98 -2.90
CA SER A 299 -23.45 -11.77 -3.84
C SER A 299 -23.70 -10.29 -4.12
N SER A 300 -23.71 -9.45 -3.08
CA SER A 300 -23.87 -8.00 -3.20
C SER A 300 -22.67 -7.36 -3.89
N LEU A 301 -21.46 -7.81 -3.58
CA LEU A 301 -20.23 -7.31 -4.20
C LEU A 301 -20.11 -7.68 -5.69
N GLN A 302 -20.53 -8.88 -6.08
CA GLN A 302 -20.63 -9.26 -7.50
C GLN A 302 -21.68 -8.44 -8.25
N LYS A 303 -22.81 -8.06 -7.61
CA LYS A 303 -23.78 -7.13 -8.20
C LYS A 303 -23.17 -5.73 -8.35
N LEU A 304 -22.45 -5.25 -7.35
CA LEU A 304 -21.73 -3.98 -7.43
C LEU A 304 -20.73 -4.01 -8.59
N ALA A 305 -19.93 -5.08 -8.72
CA ALA A 305 -18.97 -5.21 -9.80
C ALA A 305 -19.65 -5.14 -11.19
N ARG A 306 -20.74 -5.88 -11.40
CA ARG A 306 -21.53 -5.81 -12.65
C ARG A 306 -22.12 -4.42 -12.89
N LEU A 307 -22.58 -3.75 -11.84
CA LEU A 307 -23.07 -2.38 -11.94
C LEU A 307 -21.94 -1.42 -12.37
N MET A 308 -20.75 -1.55 -11.77
CA MET A 308 -19.59 -0.75 -12.13
C MET A 308 -19.18 -0.97 -13.58
N SER A 309 -19.15 -2.22 -14.07
CA SER A 309 -18.90 -2.50 -15.50
C SER A 309 -19.91 -1.79 -16.40
N ARG A 310 -21.22 -1.86 -16.08
CA ARG A 310 -22.26 -1.15 -16.85
C ARG A 310 -22.12 0.36 -16.81
N ILE A 311 -21.67 0.93 -15.69
CA ILE A 311 -21.38 2.36 -15.58
C ILE A 311 -20.19 2.71 -16.47
N ILE A 312 -19.12 1.93 -16.44
CA ILE A 312 -17.93 2.16 -17.27
C ILE A 312 -18.31 2.16 -18.74
N ASP A 313 -18.98 1.11 -19.22
CA ASP A 313 -19.37 0.96 -20.62
C ASP A 313 -20.24 2.15 -21.08
N ALA A 314 -21.27 2.49 -20.29
CA ALA A 314 -22.17 3.58 -20.64
C ALA A 314 -21.48 4.96 -20.63
N VAL A 315 -20.62 5.24 -19.66
CA VAL A 315 -19.94 6.55 -19.57
C VAL A 315 -18.87 6.69 -20.65
N LYS A 316 -18.18 5.59 -21.03
CA LYS A 316 -17.25 5.57 -22.17
C LYS A 316 -17.94 5.96 -23.48
N ASP A 317 -19.17 5.47 -23.69
CA ASP A 317 -19.97 5.83 -24.87
C ASP A 317 -20.45 7.30 -24.85
N PHE A 318 -20.75 7.85 -23.67
CA PHE A 318 -21.34 9.19 -23.54
C PHE A 318 -20.32 10.32 -23.40
N LYS A 319 -19.07 10.02 -23.05
CA LYS A 319 -18.04 10.97 -22.56
C LYS A 319 -18.44 11.67 -21.25
N HIS A 320 -19.59 12.35 -21.20
CA HIS A 320 -20.14 12.95 -19.98
C HIS A 320 -21.53 12.35 -19.70
N ALA A 321 -21.77 11.96 -18.45
CA ALA A 321 -23.03 11.36 -18.06
C ALA A 321 -23.48 11.81 -16.67
N LYS A 322 -24.79 11.71 -16.44
CA LYS A 322 -25.38 11.77 -15.10
C LYS A 322 -25.91 10.40 -14.71
N ILE A 323 -25.53 9.96 -13.51
CA ILE A 323 -26.02 8.75 -12.87
C ILE A 323 -26.98 9.19 -11.77
N GLU A 324 -28.27 8.88 -11.92
CA GLU A 324 -29.34 9.35 -11.05
C GLU A 324 -30.12 8.15 -10.50
N TYR A 325 -30.23 8.06 -9.17
CA TYR A 325 -31.07 7.09 -8.49
C TYR A 325 -32.35 7.77 -7.99
N SER A 326 -33.50 7.19 -8.35
CA SER A 326 -34.79 7.51 -7.75
C SER A 326 -35.24 6.38 -6.84
N ALA A 327 -35.32 6.64 -5.54
CA ALA A 327 -35.81 5.70 -4.54
C ALA A 327 -37.29 5.39 -4.72
N ALA A 328 -38.09 6.37 -5.17
CA ALA A 328 -39.50 6.18 -5.47
C ALA A 328 -39.73 5.15 -6.58
N GLN A 329 -38.88 5.18 -7.63
CA GLN A 329 -38.96 4.26 -8.76
C GLN A 329 -38.07 3.02 -8.59
N LYS A 330 -37.17 3.02 -7.60
CA LYS A 330 -36.08 2.05 -7.42
C LYS A 330 -35.26 1.87 -8.70
N LEU A 331 -35.02 2.98 -9.40
CA LEU A 331 -34.41 3.00 -10.72
C LEU A 331 -33.13 3.83 -10.67
N LEU A 332 -32.04 3.24 -11.18
CA LEU A 332 -30.79 3.95 -11.46
C LEU A 332 -30.71 4.19 -12.96
N THR A 333 -30.68 5.45 -13.37
CA THR A 333 -30.58 5.88 -14.76
C THR A 333 -29.20 6.45 -15.03
N ILE A 334 -28.61 6.07 -16.16
CA ILE A 334 -27.38 6.66 -16.70
C ILE A 334 -27.77 7.32 -18.01
N ARG A 335 -27.53 8.63 -18.13
CA ARG A 335 -27.88 9.38 -19.34
C ARG A 335 -26.73 10.30 -19.77
N PRO A 336 -26.53 10.51 -21.08
CA PRO A 336 -25.60 11.49 -21.57
C PRO A 336 -26.04 12.90 -21.16
N VAL A 337 -25.07 13.79 -20.97
CA VAL A 337 -25.31 15.20 -20.71
C VAL A 337 -24.32 16.07 -21.44
N ASP A 338 -24.77 17.24 -21.90
CA ASP A 338 -23.87 18.31 -22.33
C ASP A 338 -23.33 19.01 -21.07
N ALA A 339 -22.18 18.56 -20.59
CA ALA A 339 -21.51 19.09 -19.40
C ALA A 339 -20.17 19.73 -19.76
N VAL A 340 -19.67 20.56 -18.85
CA VAL A 340 -18.31 21.10 -18.92
C VAL A 340 -17.35 20.10 -18.28
N ASP A 341 -16.12 20.10 -18.77
CA ASP A 341 -14.96 19.38 -18.24
C ASP A 341 -14.86 19.48 -16.69
N MET A 342 -14.74 18.32 -16.02
CA MET A 342 -14.71 18.15 -14.57
C MET A 342 -13.36 18.56 -13.94
N LEU A 343 -12.33 18.71 -14.76
CA LEU A 343 -10.97 19.07 -14.35
C LEU A 343 -10.48 20.34 -15.07
N PRO A 344 -9.44 21.01 -14.55
CA PRO A 344 -8.69 21.99 -15.32
C PRO A 344 -8.06 21.37 -16.59
N GLU A 345 -7.98 22.15 -17.66
CA GLU A 345 -7.49 21.70 -18.97
C GLU A 345 -6.10 21.06 -18.92
N ASP A 346 -5.21 21.54 -18.04
CA ASP A 346 -3.84 21.04 -17.93
C ASP A 346 -3.75 19.64 -17.34
N LEU A 347 -4.80 19.13 -16.67
CA LEU A 347 -4.82 17.77 -16.14
C LEU A 347 -5.19 16.72 -17.20
N TYR A 348 -5.98 17.06 -18.21
CA TYR A 348 -6.43 16.10 -19.23
C TYR A 348 -5.28 15.38 -19.94
N PRO A 349 -4.21 16.05 -20.42
CA PRO A 349 -3.09 15.37 -21.07
C PRO A 349 -2.38 14.34 -20.18
N ILE A 350 -2.41 14.51 -18.85
CA ILE A 350 -1.78 13.58 -17.90
C ILE A 350 -2.62 12.31 -17.75
N LEU A 351 -3.94 12.45 -17.70
CA LEU A 351 -4.85 11.30 -17.61
C LEU A 351 -4.96 10.55 -18.95
N MET A 352 -4.85 11.28 -20.07
CA MET A 352 -4.93 10.73 -21.42
C MET A 352 -3.57 10.26 -21.95
N ALA A 353 -2.49 10.49 -21.21
CA ALA A 353 -1.19 9.96 -21.58
C ALA A 353 -1.32 8.44 -21.70
N PRO A 354 -0.98 7.85 -22.86
CA PRO A 354 -1.05 6.41 -22.98
C PRO A 354 -0.19 5.78 -21.89
N PRO A 355 -0.60 4.63 -21.32
CA PRO A 355 0.34 3.85 -20.54
C PRO A 355 1.59 3.70 -21.40
N PRO A 356 2.81 3.85 -20.84
CA PRO A 356 4.04 3.71 -21.62
C PRO A 356 3.88 2.43 -22.45
N SER A 357 3.82 2.62 -23.77
CA SER A 357 3.18 1.68 -24.70
C SER A 357 3.64 0.25 -24.41
N SER A 358 2.68 -0.67 -24.41
CA SER A 358 2.91 -2.12 -24.36
C SER A 358 3.84 -2.52 -25.51
N ILE A 359 5.13 -2.48 -25.22
CA ILE A 359 6.15 -3.16 -25.99
C ILE A 359 5.93 -4.63 -25.65
N SER A 360 5.40 -5.40 -26.62
CA SER A 360 5.67 -6.84 -26.74
C SER A 360 7.16 -7.06 -26.40
N PRO A 361 7.57 -8.12 -25.68
CA PRO A 361 8.86 -8.19 -24.97
C PRO A 361 10.08 -8.06 -25.89
N GLU A 362 10.33 -6.85 -26.34
CA GLU A 362 11.64 -6.29 -26.61
C GLU A 362 11.98 -5.54 -25.35
N GLU A 363 13.04 -6.02 -24.70
CA GLU A 363 13.69 -5.37 -23.58
C GLU A 363 13.65 -3.85 -23.77
N PRO A 364 13.17 -3.04 -22.79
CA PRO A 364 13.62 -1.68 -22.78
C PRO A 364 15.13 -1.78 -22.65
N ALA A 365 15.87 -1.33 -23.66
CA ALA A 365 17.28 -1.05 -23.54
C ALA A 365 17.46 0.05 -22.49
N LYS A 366 17.27 -0.29 -21.21
CA LYS A 366 17.87 0.38 -20.08
C LYS A 366 19.30 -0.08 -20.09
N SER A 367 20.11 0.53 -20.95
CA SER A 367 21.55 0.41 -20.80
C SER A 367 21.86 0.67 -19.32
N PRO A 368 22.43 -0.31 -18.60
CA PRO A 368 22.68 -0.16 -17.19
C PRO A 368 23.54 1.08 -16.98
N THR A 369 23.09 1.98 -16.11
CA THR A 369 23.79 3.24 -15.88
C THR A 369 25.11 2.94 -15.19
N LEU A 370 26.20 3.52 -15.68
CA LEU A 370 27.50 3.38 -15.06
C LEU A 370 27.55 4.28 -13.82
N LEU A 371 27.61 3.68 -12.64
CA LEU A 371 27.69 4.38 -11.36
C LEU A 371 29.02 4.08 -10.70
N ARG A 372 29.59 5.06 -10.02
CA ARG A 372 30.74 4.87 -9.13
C ARG A 372 30.27 4.93 -7.69
N ILE A 373 30.35 3.79 -7.00
CA ILE A 373 29.97 3.64 -5.59
C ILE A 373 31.26 3.38 -4.82
N GLY A 374 31.74 4.37 -4.06
CA GLY A 374 33.08 4.30 -3.46
C GLY A 374 34.19 4.29 -4.51
N SER A 375 35.08 3.28 -4.47
CA SER A 375 36.15 3.09 -5.46
C SER A 375 35.69 2.37 -6.73
N ASP A 376 34.55 1.68 -6.67
CA ASP A 376 34.19 0.66 -7.65
C ASP A 376 33.12 1.17 -8.60
N THR A 377 33.14 0.65 -9.82
CA THR A 377 32.23 1.05 -10.89
C THR A 377 31.27 -0.08 -11.21
N PHE A 378 29.97 0.21 -11.16
CA PHE A 378 28.91 -0.76 -11.34
C PHE A 378 28.01 -0.36 -12.51
N ARG A 379 27.52 -1.36 -13.23
CA ARG A 379 26.44 -1.21 -14.21
C ARG A 379 25.13 -1.54 -13.51
N VAL A 380 24.31 -0.52 -13.27
CA VAL A 380 23.13 -0.65 -12.40
C VAL A 380 21.86 -0.29 -13.16
N ASN A 381 20.87 -1.17 -13.08
CA ASN A 381 19.50 -0.83 -13.47
C ASN A 381 18.84 -0.05 -12.33
N MET A 382 18.79 1.28 -12.45
CA MET A 382 18.27 2.18 -11.42
C MET A 382 16.84 1.83 -10.96
N ALA A 383 16.03 1.17 -11.80
CA ALA A 383 14.66 0.79 -11.43
C ALA A 383 14.61 -0.32 -10.36
N LYS A 384 15.68 -1.10 -10.21
CA LYS A 384 15.76 -2.16 -9.20
C LYS A 384 16.22 -1.65 -7.82
N PHE A 385 16.61 -0.38 -7.72
CA PHE A 385 17.11 0.25 -6.48
C PHE A 385 16.41 1.59 -6.22
N PRO A 386 15.15 1.60 -5.75
CA PRO A 386 14.32 2.80 -5.67
C PRO A 386 14.91 3.93 -4.83
N ALA A 387 15.61 3.61 -3.74
CA ALA A 387 16.19 4.62 -2.86
C ALA A 387 17.64 4.97 -3.22
N LEU A 388 18.30 4.25 -4.14
CA LEU A 388 19.70 4.54 -4.53
C LEU A 388 19.94 6.00 -4.93
N PRO A 389 19.06 6.70 -5.67
CA PRO A 389 19.26 8.11 -6.02
C PRO A 389 19.47 9.05 -4.82
N SER A 390 18.96 8.74 -3.63
CA SER A 390 19.14 9.56 -2.43
C SER A 390 20.55 9.48 -1.84
N PHE A 391 21.34 8.49 -2.25
CA PHE A 391 22.73 8.28 -1.84
C PHE A 391 23.74 9.03 -2.74
N ALA A 392 23.26 9.73 -3.78
CA ALA A 392 24.09 10.51 -4.68
C ALA A 392 24.77 11.67 -3.94
N LEU A 393 26.07 11.87 -4.18
CA LEU A 393 26.79 13.02 -3.64
C LEU A 393 26.41 14.27 -4.43
N SER A 394 25.79 15.25 -3.78
CA SER A 394 25.47 16.54 -4.38
C SER A 394 26.75 17.37 -4.58
N GLY A 395 27.24 17.41 -5.82
CA GLY A 395 28.32 18.30 -6.25
C GLY A 395 29.15 17.71 -7.38
N HIS A 396 28.76 17.97 -8.63
CA HIS A 396 29.64 18.52 -9.67
C HIS A 396 28.83 18.82 -10.94
N ASP A 397 29.23 19.91 -11.57
CA ASP A 397 28.61 20.60 -12.69
C ASP A 397 28.38 19.75 -13.95
N LEU A 398 27.33 20.11 -14.67
CA LEU A 398 26.95 19.60 -15.99
C LEU A 398 27.97 20.02 -17.05
N SER A 399 28.98 19.19 -17.32
CA SER A 399 29.51 18.98 -18.69
C SER A 399 30.52 17.83 -18.72
N SER A 400 30.21 16.81 -19.53
CA SER A 400 31.10 15.72 -20.01
C SER A 400 31.74 14.75 -18.99
N SER A 401 31.08 13.61 -18.75
CA SER A 401 31.63 12.24 -18.52
C SER A 401 30.65 11.39 -17.68
N GLU A 402 30.26 10.22 -18.20
CA GLU A 402 29.06 9.40 -17.90
C GLU A 402 28.89 8.78 -16.49
N THR A 403 29.65 9.15 -15.47
CA THR A 403 29.66 8.38 -14.20
C THR A 403 29.14 9.18 -13.00
N LYS A 404 27.95 8.81 -12.49
CA LYS A 404 27.36 9.40 -11.26
C LYS A 404 28.08 8.85 -10.02
N LEU A 405 28.46 9.73 -9.09
CA LEU A 405 29.23 9.40 -7.89
C LEU A 405 28.33 9.21 -6.64
N TYR A 406 28.55 8.11 -5.93
CA TYR A 406 27.82 7.74 -4.71
C TYR A 406 28.80 7.45 -3.58
N ARG A 407 28.34 7.63 -2.34
CA ARG A 407 29.07 7.19 -1.14
C ARG A 407 29.31 5.68 -1.19
N SER A 408 30.30 5.18 -0.46
CA SER A 408 30.49 3.74 -0.31
C SER A 408 29.24 3.13 0.35
N ILE A 409 28.67 2.09 -0.27
CA ILE A 409 27.50 1.38 0.22
C ILE A 409 27.93 -0.05 0.59
N PRO A 410 27.83 -0.46 1.87
CA PRO A 410 28.23 -1.79 2.30
C PRO A 410 27.51 -2.90 1.54
N TYR A 411 28.26 -3.88 1.01
CA TYR A 411 27.73 -5.06 0.31
C TYR A 411 26.89 -4.77 -0.94
N PHE A 412 27.08 -3.60 -1.57
CA PHE A 412 26.34 -3.24 -2.79
C PHE A 412 26.60 -4.22 -3.94
N ASP A 413 27.82 -4.69 -4.11
CA ASP A 413 28.22 -5.67 -5.13
C ASP A 413 27.51 -7.02 -4.93
N VAL A 414 27.40 -7.46 -3.68
CA VAL A 414 26.69 -8.69 -3.29
C VAL A 414 25.19 -8.54 -3.54
N LEU A 415 24.62 -7.40 -3.18
CA LEU A 415 23.22 -7.10 -3.41
C LEU A 415 22.90 -7.04 -4.91
N LEU A 416 23.73 -6.37 -5.71
CA LEU A 416 23.57 -6.29 -7.15
C LEU A 416 23.54 -7.68 -7.80
N LYS A 417 24.46 -8.58 -7.40
CA LYS A 417 24.41 -9.99 -7.83
C LYS A 417 23.12 -10.69 -7.41
N GLY A 418 22.63 -10.44 -6.20
CA GLY A 418 21.36 -10.99 -5.71
C GLY A 418 20.17 -10.53 -6.55
N VAL A 419 20.14 -9.25 -6.91
CA VAL A 419 19.08 -8.60 -7.68
C VAL A 419 19.11 -8.98 -9.18
N ASP A 420 20.29 -9.23 -9.74
CA ASP A 420 20.43 -9.57 -11.16
C ASP A 420 20.41 -11.06 -11.45
N LEU A 421 20.94 -11.89 -10.54
CA LEU A 421 21.14 -13.33 -10.78
C LEU A 421 20.37 -14.21 -9.78
N GLY A 422 19.73 -13.61 -8.78
CA GLY A 422 18.94 -14.26 -7.72
C GLY A 422 19.65 -14.27 -6.36
N PHE A 423 18.89 -14.10 -5.29
CA PHE A 423 19.39 -13.88 -3.93
C PHE A 423 20.22 -15.03 -3.34
N ARG A 424 20.17 -16.24 -3.89
CA ARG A 424 21.10 -17.34 -3.57
C ARG A 424 22.57 -16.94 -3.77
N GLN A 425 22.83 -16.00 -4.67
CA GLN A 425 24.17 -15.46 -4.92
C GLN A 425 24.73 -14.69 -3.72
N CYS A 426 23.87 -14.19 -2.82
CA CYS A 426 24.31 -13.57 -1.58
C CYS A 426 25.01 -14.58 -0.67
N PHE A 427 24.51 -15.82 -0.58
CA PHE A 427 25.24 -16.89 0.11
C PHE A 427 26.56 -17.21 -0.59
N ARG A 428 26.60 -17.23 -1.93
CA ARG A 428 27.85 -17.50 -2.64
C ARG A 428 28.92 -16.44 -2.37
N SER A 429 28.50 -15.18 -2.35
CA SER A 429 29.39 -14.03 -2.22
C SER A 429 29.81 -13.73 -0.77
N LEU A 430 28.98 -14.07 0.21
CA LEU A 430 29.28 -13.86 1.63
C LEU A 430 29.85 -15.12 2.30
N GLY A 431 30.58 -14.94 3.40
CA GLY A 431 31.04 -16.04 4.26
C GLY A 431 29.92 -16.63 5.13
N THR A 432 30.31 -17.31 6.20
CA THR A 432 29.40 -17.89 7.23
C THR A 432 29.16 -16.97 8.43
N ASN A 433 29.64 -15.71 8.37
CA ASN A 433 29.43 -14.72 9.42
C ASN A 433 28.03 -14.09 9.32
N ILE A 434 27.18 -14.31 10.33
CA ILE A 434 25.81 -13.80 10.38
C ILE A 434 25.72 -12.26 10.38
N PHE A 435 26.70 -11.57 10.97
CA PHE A 435 26.72 -10.10 11.02
C PHE A 435 26.85 -9.48 9.62
N SER A 436 27.52 -10.16 8.68
CA SER A 436 27.59 -9.73 7.28
C SER A 436 26.21 -9.77 6.61
N TYR A 437 25.38 -10.75 6.95
CA TYR A 437 24.00 -10.85 6.43
C TYR A 437 23.09 -9.80 7.06
N GLN A 438 23.25 -9.49 8.35
CA GLN A 438 22.52 -8.38 8.98
C GLN A 438 22.85 -7.05 8.32
N ALA A 439 24.14 -6.78 8.07
CA ALA A 439 24.56 -5.57 7.37
C ALA A 439 24.03 -5.52 5.92
N LEU A 440 24.05 -6.65 5.20
CA LEU A 440 23.42 -6.74 3.88
C LEU A 440 21.89 -6.49 3.94
N CYS A 441 21.18 -7.05 4.92
CA CYS A 441 19.74 -6.81 5.09
C CYS A 441 19.45 -5.33 5.36
N LYS A 442 20.30 -4.66 6.17
CA LYS A 442 20.20 -3.22 6.39
C LYS A 442 20.41 -2.43 5.09
N THR A 443 21.43 -2.76 4.30
CA THR A 443 21.64 -2.14 2.98
C THR A 443 20.44 -2.35 2.04
N ILE A 444 19.85 -3.54 2.05
CA ILE A 444 18.65 -3.87 1.26
C ILE A 444 17.48 -2.95 1.64
N ASP A 445 17.19 -2.83 2.94
CA ASP A 445 16.13 -1.97 3.46
C ASP A 445 16.40 -0.49 3.13
N GLU A 446 17.63 -0.02 3.29
CA GLU A 446 18.08 1.35 2.97
C GLU A 446 17.94 1.69 1.48
N LEU A 447 18.20 0.74 0.58
CA LEU A 447 18.08 0.92 -0.87
C LEU A 447 16.68 0.65 -1.42
N GLY A 448 15.75 0.22 -0.56
CA GLY A 448 14.36 -0.04 -0.91
C GLY A 448 14.17 -1.23 -1.87
N VAL A 449 15.06 -2.21 -1.81
CA VAL A 449 14.96 -3.42 -2.65
C VAL A 449 13.94 -4.38 -2.04
N ASP A 450 12.90 -4.73 -2.80
CA ASP A 450 11.91 -5.73 -2.36
C ASP A 450 12.43 -7.15 -2.57
N VAL A 451 13.06 -7.71 -1.54
CA VAL A 451 13.54 -9.11 -1.53
C VAL A 451 12.40 -10.12 -1.50
N LEU A 452 11.28 -9.75 -0.86
CA LEU A 452 10.17 -10.68 -0.64
C LEU A 452 9.26 -10.77 -1.87
N GLU A 453 9.23 -9.75 -2.73
CA GLU A 453 8.41 -9.71 -3.95
C GLU A 453 6.92 -10.00 -3.62
N ASN A 454 6.43 -9.42 -2.51
CA ASN A 454 5.10 -9.66 -1.93
C ASN A 454 4.81 -11.11 -1.44
N GLN A 455 5.81 -11.99 -1.38
CA GLN A 455 5.64 -13.36 -0.87
C GLN A 455 5.43 -13.38 0.65
N THR A 456 4.42 -14.12 1.10
CA THR A 456 4.20 -14.39 2.52
C THR A 456 5.15 -15.46 3.04
N LEU A 457 5.28 -15.61 4.36
CA LEU A 457 6.04 -16.71 4.96
C LEU A 457 5.55 -18.10 4.50
N ASN A 458 4.25 -18.23 4.20
CA ASN A 458 3.70 -19.48 3.65
C ASN A 458 4.22 -19.73 2.23
N ASP A 459 4.27 -18.70 1.39
CA ASP A 459 4.78 -18.80 0.01
C ASP A 459 6.27 -19.13 0.00
N ILE A 460 7.05 -18.46 0.86
CA ILE A 460 8.47 -18.78 1.08
C ILE A 460 8.62 -20.24 1.51
N THR A 461 7.81 -20.70 2.46
CA THR A 461 7.86 -22.09 2.96
C THR A 461 7.48 -23.11 1.88
N THR A 462 6.54 -22.77 0.99
CA THR A 462 6.19 -23.59 -0.17
C THR A 462 7.34 -23.64 -1.17
N ASN A 463 7.95 -22.49 -1.49
CA ASN A 463 9.04 -22.39 -2.44
C ASN A 463 10.33 -23.04 -1.95
N LEU A 464 10.57 -23.10 -0.64
CA LEU A 464 11.66 -23.91 -0.05
C LEU A 464 11.54 -25.40 -0.44
N LYS A 465 10.32 -25.91 -0.61
CA LYS A 465 10.04 -27.30 -0.99
C LYS A 465 10.11 -27.54 -2.49
N ALA A 466 10.23 -26.50 -3.32
CA ALA A 466 10.29 -26.62 -4.78
C ALA A 466 11.52 -27.39 -5.30
N GLY A 467 12.52 -27.62 -4.44
CA GLY A 467 13.66 -28.50 -4.74
C GLY A 467 13.38 -29.99 -4.56
N LYS A 468 12.15 -30.40 -4.19
CA LYS A 468 11.73 -31.81 -4.15
C LYS A 468 11.30 -32.27 -5.55
N SER A 469 11.83 -33.40 -6.01
CA SER A 469 11.21 -34.20 -7.07
C SER A 469 10.28 -35.19 -6.38
N ASP A 470 9.01 -35.14 -6.73
CA ASP A 470 8.09 -36.26 -6.54
C ASP A 470 8.17 -37.08 -7.85
N ASP A 471 8.51 -38.37 -7.72
CA ASP A 471 8.49 -39.40 -8.75
C ASP A 471 9.60 -39.48 -9.82
N TYR A 472 9.78 -40.73 -10.26
CA TYR A 472 10.89 -41.41 -10.94
C TYR A 472 11.21 -40.96 -12.38
N GLU A 473 11.08 -39.68 -12.71
CA GLU A 473 11.56 -39.13 -13.98
C GLU A 473 12.43 -37.90 -13.77
N ASP A 474 13.55 -37.86 -14.50
CA ASP A 474 14.71 -36.97 -14.39
C ASP A 474 14.39 -35.49 -14.68
N THR A 475 13.52 -34.90 -13.87
CA THR A 475 13.31 -33.46 -13.80
C THR A 475 13.85 -32.98 -12.46
N THR A 476 15.07 -32.44 -12.50
CA THR A 476 15.73 -31.88 -11.31
C THR A 476 14.83 -30.76 -10.75
N GLY A 477 14.24 -30.98 -9.57
CA GLY A 477 13.41 -29.97 -8.88
C GLY A 477 14.11 -28.60 -8.82
N ASN A 478 13.34 -27.51 -8.71
CA ASN A 478 13.86 -26.15 -8.87
C ASN A 478 14.70 -25.70 -7.65
N LYS A 479 15.95 -26.20 -7.57
CA LYS A 479 16.93 -25.88 -6.52
C LYS A 479 17.24 -24.39 -6.48
N ARG A 480 17.18 -23.67 -7.61
CA ARG A 480 17.42 -22.23 -7.68
C ARG A 480 16.37 -21.47 -6.88
N LEU A 481 15.10 -21.74 -7.14
CA LEU A 481 13.96 -21.15 -6.42
C LEU A 481 14.00 -21.50 -4.92
N ALA A 482 14.30 -22.75 -4.57
CA ALA A 482 14.43 -23.16 -3.18
C ALA A 482 15.54 -22.37 -2.46
N ARG A 483 16.73 -22.25 -3.07
CA ARG A 483 17.88 -21.52 -2.50
C ARG A 483 17.64 -20.01 -2.41
N ASP A 484 16.99 -19.40 -3.39
CA ASP A 484 16.58 -17.99 -3.33
C ASP A 484 15.58 -17.77 -2.18
N SER A 485 14.63 -18.70 -2.00
CA SER A 485 13.66 -18.68 -0.90
C SER A 485 14.30 -18.87 0.47
N ALA A 486 15.43 -19.59 0.56
CA ALA A 486 16.21 -19.66 1.80
C ALA A 486 16.82 -18.30 2.16
N PHE A 487 17.27 -17.50 1.18
CA PHE A 487 17.72 -16.13 1.46
C PHE A 487 16.54 -15.25 1.89
N ARG A 488 15.38 -15.36 1.23
CA ARG A 488 14.16 -14.64 1.62
C ARG A 488 13.76 -14.96 3.06
N LEU A 489 13.87 -16.22 3.50
CA LEU A 489 13.65 -16.61 4.89
C LEU A 489 14.66 -15.95 5.84
N VAL A 490 15.95 -15.94 5.50
CA VAL A 490 16.99 -15.27 6.30
C VAL A 490 16.70 -13.77 6.41
N TYR A 491 16.37 -13.12 5.29
CA TYR A 491 15.99 -11.71 5.25
C TYR A 491 14.77 -11.43 6.14
N TYR A 492 13.71 -12.24 5.99
CA TYR A 492 12.48 -12.16 6.78
C TYR A 492 12.75 -12.24 8.29
N VAL A 493 13.69 -13.09 8.72
CA VAL A 493 14.04 -13.26 10.13
C VAL A 493 14.92 -12.13 10.66
N LEU A 494 15.85 -11.61 9.84
CA LEU A 494 16.84 -10.63 10.27
C LEU A 494 16.35 -9.18 10.24
N THR A 495 15.35 -8.84 9.41
CA THR A 495 14.80 -7.47 9.33
C THR A 495 13.98 -7.09 10.57
N ASP A 496 14.03 -5.83 10.97
CA ASP A 496 13.32 -5.30 12.15
C ASP A 496 11.81 -5.16 11.92
N ARG A 497 11.33 -5.44 10.70
CA ARG A 497 9.89 -5.56 10.39
C ARG A 497 9.24 -6.77 11.06
N PHE A 498 10.04 -7.68 11.64
CA PHE A 498 9.56 -8.86 12.35
C PHE A 498 9.58 -8.65 13.87
N THR A 499 8.41 -8.38 14.48
CA THR A 499 8.20 -8.55 15.92
C THR A 499 7.54 -9.92 16.17
N PRO A 500 8.17 -10.83 16.93
CA PRO A 500 7.67 -12.18 17.07
C PRO A 500 6.54 -12.23 18.12
N ASP A 501 5.37 -11.68 17.77
CA ASP A 501 4.23 -11.49 18.68
C ASP A 501 3.30 -12.71 18.76
N SER A 502 3.35 -13.65 17.80
CA SER A 502 2.55 -14.89 17.84
C SER A 502 3.39 -16.17 17.93
N THR A 503 3.00 -17.06 18.85
CA THR A 503 3.58 -18.41 18.98
C THR A 503 3.44 -19.23 17.68
N LEU A 504 2.40 -18.95 16.88
CA LEU A 504 2.14 -19.63 15.61
C LEU A 504 3.21 -19.32 14.55
N GLU A 505 3.61 -18.06 14.41
CA GLU A 505 4.65 -17.68 13.43
C GLU A 505 6.03 -18.19 13.84
N LYS A 506 6.38 -18.14 15.12
CA LYS A 506 7.61 -18.77 15.64
C LYS A 506 7.70 -20.24 15.23
N ASN A 507 6.58 -20.98 15.31
CA ASN A 507 6.51 -22.38 14.90
C ASN A 507 6.64 -22.56 13.38
N LYS A 508 6.06 -21.66 12.58
CA LYS A 508 6.22 -21.70 11.12
C LYS A 508 7.66 -21.49 10.69
N ILE A 509 8.33 -20.48 11.27
CA ILE A 509 9.74 -20.21 11.00
C ILE A 509 10.59 -21.39 11.46
N TYR A 510 10.33 -21.92 12.65
CA TYR A 510 11.01 -23.13 13.15
C TYR A 510 10.90 -24.30 12.15
N ASN A 511 9.70 -24.57 11.62
CA ASN A 511 9.50 -25.64 10.65
C ASN A 511 10.23 -25.36 9.32
N ALA A 512 10.25 -24.12 8.85
CA ALA A 512 10.97 -23.73 7.65
C ALA A 512 12.51 -23.86 7.82
N VAL A 513 13.04 -23.42 8.96
CA VAL A 513 14.46 -23.58 9.32
C VAL A 513 14.82 -25.05 9.44
N GLN A 514 14.00 -25.84 10.14
CA GLN A 514 14.17 -27.28 10.26
C GLN A 514 14.21 -27.97 8.89
N PHE A 515 13.37 -27.53 7.95
CA PHE A 515 13.38 -28.03 6.59
C PHE A 515 14.70 -27.71 5.87
N VAL A 516 15.16 -26.45 5.91
CA VAL A 516 16.41 -26.04 5.25
C VAL A 516 17.60 -26.84 5.78
N ILE A 517 17.72 -27.01 7.10
CA ILE A 517 18.88 -27.69 7.69
C ILE A 517 18.88 -29.21 7.45
N SER A 518 17.71 -29.84 7.25
CA SER A 518 17.63 -31.29 7.02
C SER A 518 17.76 -31.71 5.55
N HIS A 519 17.72 -30.77 4.61
CA HIS A 519 17.76 -31.05 3.16
C HIS A 519 19.11 -30.67 2.54
N TYR A 520 20.18 -31.36 2.95
CA TYR A 520 21.56 -31.08 2.54
C TYR A 520 21.81 -31.15 1.02
N ARG A 521 21.06 -32.01 0.30
CA ARG A 521 21.13 -32.12 -1.17
C ARG A 521 20.65 -30.87 -1.91
N THR A 522 19.77 -30.08 -1.28
CA THR A 522 19.20 -28.86 -1.87
C THR A 522 19.90 -27.62 -1.33
N PHE A 523 20.17 -27.60 -0.02
CA PHE A 523 20.81 -26.48 0.67
C PHE A 523 22.20 -26.88 1.15
N GLY A 524 23.25 -26.32 0.53
CA GLY A 524 24.63 -26.55 0.95
C GLY A 524 24.94 -25.96 2.33
N TYR A 525 26.07 -26.36 2.92
CA TYR A 525 26.48 -26.03 4.29
C TYR A 525 26.25 -24.57 4.66
N LYS A 526 26.70 -23.63 3.82
CA LYS A 526 26.61 -22.20 4.09
C LYS A 526 25.16 -21.70 4.24
N ILE A 527 24.24 -22.18 3.40
CA ILE A 527 22.82 -21.81 3.47
C ILE A 527 22.22 -22.35 4.76
N ARG A 528 22.50 -23.63 5.10
CA ARG A 528 22.01 -24.27 6.33
C ARG A 528 22.52 -23.54 7.57
N HIS A 529 23.82 -23.24 7.60
CA HIS A 529 24.48 -22.56 8.70
C HIS A 529 23.92 -21.15 8.93
N ILE A 530 23.81 -20.33 7.88
CA ILE A 530 23.28 -18.96 8.02
C ILE A 530 21.80 -18.95 8.37
N THR A 531 21.00 -19.84 7.78
CA THR A 531 19.58 -19.97 8.13
C THR A 531 19.39 -20.34 9.59
N ARG A 532 20.22 -21.25 10.12
CA ARG A 532 20.25 -21.60 11.54
C ARG A 532 20.68 -20.41 12.41
N ALA A 533 21.77 -19.75 12.05
CA ALA A 533 22.32 -18.62 12.81
C ALA A 533 21.35 -17.43 12.87
N ALA A 534 20.66 -17.12 11.77
CA ALA A 534 19.64 -16.07 11.73
C ALA A 534 18.48 -16.38 12.70
N PHE A 535 18.02 -17.62 12.71
CA PHE A 535 16.97 -18.08 13.61
C PHE A 535 17.37 -17.98 15.08
N ASP A 536 18.56 -18.48 15.44
CA ASP A 536 19.06 -18.43 16.82
C ASP A 536 19.28 -17.01 17.34
N LEU A 537 19.60 -16.06 16.45
CA LEU A 537 19.84 -14.67 16.81
C LEU A 537 18.57 -13.92 17.20
N LYS A 538 17.44 -14.19 16.54
CA LYS A 538 16.20 -13.42 16.69
C LYS A 538 15.10 -14.16 17.45
N ILE A 539 15.14 -15.49 17.53
CA ILE A 539 14.05 -16.30 18.09
C ILE A 539 14.53 -17.13 19.29
N PRO A 540 14.00 -16.92 20.50
CA PRO A 540 14.33 -17.76 21.65
C PRO A 540 13.74 -19.16 21.47
N VAL A 541 14.59 -20.17 21.50
CA VAL A 541 14.21 -21.57 21.28
C VAL A 541 14.04 -22.34 22.59
N SER A 542 13.04 -23.23 22.63
CA SER A 542 12.94 -24.22 23.71
C SER A 542 14.05 -25.28 23.63
N PHE A 543 14.35 -25.94 24.75
CA PHE A 543 15.35 -27.02 24.81
C PHE A 543 15.07 -28.14 23.80
N LYS A 544 13.80 -28.49 23.60
CA LYS A 544 13.38 -29.54 22.64
C LYS A 544 13.62 -29.13 21.19
N GLN A 545 13.32 -27.88 20.84
CA GLN A 545 13.56 -27.33 19.50
C GLN A 545 15.06 -27.28 19.20
N ARG A 546 15.85 -26.76 20.15
CA ARG A 546 17.31 -26.73 20.03
C ARG A 546 17.89 -28.12 19.81
N ALA A 547 17.53 -29.09 20.65
CA ALA A 547 17.98 -30.48 20.51
C ALA A 547 17.59 -31.13 19.18
N THR A 548 16.51 -30.67 18.53
CA THR A 548 16.08 -31.19 17.22
C THR A 548 16.91 -30.59 16.09
N LEU A 549 17.22 -29.29 16.16
CA LEU A 549 18.02 -28.61 15.16
C LEU A 549 19.49 -29.05 15.23
N ASP A 550 20.02 -29.26 16.44
CA ASP A 550 21.42 -29.66 16.67
C ASP A 550 21.75 -31.07 16.15
N LYS A 551 20.72 -31.92 15.89
CA LYS A 551 20.92 -33.24 15.25
C LYS A 551 21.57 -33.12 13.87
N TRP A 552 21.29 -32.02 13.16
CA TRP A 552 21.76 -31.79 11.80
C TRP A 552 23.05 -30.96 11.74
N SER A 553 23.61 -30.58 12.90
CA SER A 553 24.89 -29.85 13.01
C SER A 553 26.11 -30.77 13.07
N LYS A 554 25.92 -32.10 13.24
CA LYS A 554 27.02 -33.08 13.39
C LYS A 554 27.49 -33.72 12.09
N ASP A 555 26.72 -33.60 11.00
CA ASP A 555 26.98 -34.28 9.73
C ASP A 555 27.72 -33.42 8.69
N SER A 556 28.27 -32.25 9.07
CA SER A 556 28.98 -31.36 8.14
C SER A 556 30.49 -31.42 8.32
N ASP A 557 31.12 -32.47 7.79
CA ASP A 557 32.54 -32.39 7.46
C ASP A 557 32.75 -31.33 6.37
N GLN A 558 33.85 -30.60 6.47
CA GLN A 558 34.21 -29.43 5.64
C GLN A 558 34.43 -29.76 4.15
N ASP A 559 34.25 -31.02 3.73
CA ASP A 559 34.47 -31.54 2.39
C ASP A 559 33.17 -31.79 1.59
N GLU A 560 32.04 -31.18 1.99
CA GLU A 560 30.88 -31.06 1.07
C GLU A 560 31.27 -30.09 -0.06
N ASP A 561 31.72 -30.67 -1.18
CA ASP A 561 31.96 -30.01 -2.46
C ASP A 561 30.87 -28.93 -2.69
N ASP A 562 31.30 -27.68 -2.84
CA ASP A 562 30.42 -26.52 -2.96
C ASP A 562 29.55 -26.71 -4.21
N ALA A 563 28.35 -27.28 -4.02
CA ALA A 563 27.35 -27.62 -5.05
C ALA A 563 26.70 -26.37 -5.68
N THR A 564 27.52 -25.34 -5.85
CA THR A 564 27.29 -24.13 -6.61
C THR A 564 28.15 -24.09 -7.88
N THR A 565 28.92 -25.14 -8.20
CA THR A 565 29.73 -25.26 -9.44
C THR A 565 28.96 -25.57 -10.73
N GLU A 566 27.63 -25.74 -10.70
CA GLU A 566 26.85 -25.84 -11.96
C GLU A 566 26.99 -24.53 -12.76
N SER A 567 27.69 -24.60 -13.90
CA SER A 567 27.94 -23.47 -14.79
C SER A 567 26.65 -23.00 -15.47
N ASP A 568 26.36 -21.69 -15.37
CA ASP A 568 25.26 -21.02 -16.08
C ASP A 568 25.59 -20.84 -17.58
N SER A 569 25.65 -21.93 -18.36
CA SER A 569 25.74 -21.88 -19.84
C SER A 569 24.35 -22.12 -20.46
N PRO A 570 23.85 -21.24 -21.36
CA PRO A 570 22.56 -21.44 -22.04
C PRO A 570 22.64 -22.34 -23.30
N TYR A 571 23.79 -22.95 -23.60
CA TYR A 571 23.92 -23.87 -24.72
C TYR A 571 24.37 -25.25 -24.25
N ASN A 572 23.41 -26.18 -24.18
CA ASN A 572 23.70 -27.61 -24.31
C ASN A 572 22.64 -28.24 -25.21
N SER A 573 22.68 -27.90 -26.51
CA SER A 573 22.08 -28.72 -27.56
C SER A 573 23.16 -29.68 -28.07
N GLY A 574 23.21 -30.88 -27.50
CA GLY A 574 24.05 -31.97 -27.97
C GLY A 574 23.18 -33.05 -28.56
N TYR A 575 23.02 -32.99 -29.88
CA TYR A 575 22.51 -34.05 -30.76
C TYR A 575 22.94 -35.46 -30.31
N TYR A 576 21.97 -36.36 -30.18
CA TYR A 576 22.21 -37.79 -30.37
C TYR A 576 21.53 -38.18 -31.68
N ASP A 577 22.33 -38.25 -32.74
CA ASP A 577 21.98 -38.97 -33.96
C ASP A 577 21.82 -40.46 -33.61
N PHE A 578 20.72 -41.01 -34.08
CA PHE A 578 20.47 -42.44 -34.15
C PHE A 578 20.98 -42.90 -35.51
N ASP A 579 21.94 -43.84 -35.57
CA ASP A 579 21.93 -44.87 -36.61
C ASP A 579 22.80 -46.09 -36.28
N SER A 580 22.09 -47.21 -36.24
CA SER A 580 22.38 -48.61 -36.60
C SER A 580 23.79 -49.23 -36.53
N ASP A 581 23.84 -50.32 -35.77
CA ASP A 581 24.26 -51.69 -36.13
C ASP A 581 25.70 -52.08 -36.49
N SER A 582 25.98 -53.30 -36.02
CA SER A 582 26.87 -54.36 -36.53
C SER A 582 28.35 -54.32 -36.14
N SER A 583 28.69 -55.10 -35.10
CA SER A 583 29.40 -56.40 -35.22
C SER A 583 29.60 -57.05 -33.86
#